data_AF-A0A9D9H5Z1-F1
#
_entry.id   AF-A0A9D9H5Z1-F1
#
_cell.length_a   1.000
_cell.length_b   1.000
_cell.length_c   1.000
_cell.angle_alpha   90.00
_cell.angle_beta   90.00
_cell.angle_gamma   90.00
#
_symmetry.space_group_name_H-M   'P 1'
#
loop_
_entity.id
_entity.type
_entity.pdbx_description
1 polymer ?
#
loop_
_entity_poly.entity_id
_entity_poly.type
_entity_poly.pdbx_seq_one_letter_code
_entity_poly.pdbx_strand_id
1 'polypeptide(L)'
;MKRIAMLFFSFLCVCSLHAALDANAIAQPSAVIFNWNEVDGAEYYDIYNEDTFIVRLPYDTLSYRKDNLLSNTSYNFSIAARDSENNTLDASFLTIHTDCWDGIYEWVNRTDKDNRGRMKNLRVRVETAYDPEFGQYHKLYMPMDDGSETKIFPLYDFSDPRAGEWVDYKDKGEAGTSYRINADKLNTSVFNPSKWRLDKLTIGNDYGSAYVQSRALGITADTISSYHFFIEDGMKKMEYRTEGKGIAASILFKNPNPGEGGSFILVNTAS
;
A
#
# COMPACT_ATOMS: atom_id res chain seq x y z
N MET A 1 -8.73 17.70 -87.21
CA MET A 1 -8.06 17.54 -85.91
C MET A 1 -9.10 17.55 -84.79
N LYS A 2 -9.49 16.39 -84.27
CA LYS A 2 -10.39 16.27 -83.10
C LYS A 2 -9.52 16.14 -81.84
N ARG A 3 -9.64 17.06 -80.89
CA ARG A 3 -8.97 16.97 -79.58
C ARG A 3 -9.88 16.19 -78.63
N ILE A 4 -9.37 15.07 -78.13
CA ILE A 4 -10.00 14.26 -77.07
C ILE A 4 -9.62 14.90 -75.74
N ALA A 5 -10.62 15.32 -74.96
CA ALA A 5 -10.41 15.75 -73.59
C ALA A 5 -10.35 14.50 -72.70
N MET A 6 -9.17 14.23 -72.13
CA MET A 6 -8.96 13.13 -71.20
C MET A 6 -9.30 13.63 -69.79
N LEU A 7 -10.44 13.17 -69.25
CA LEU A 7 -10.78 13.41 -67.84
C LEU A 7 -9.93 12.49 -66.95
N PHE A 8 -9.04 13.08 -66.18
CA PHE A 8 -8.36 12.40 -65.08
C PHE A 8 -9.30 12.35 -63.88
N PHE A 9 -9.83 11.16 -63.56
CA PHE A 9 -10.43 10.90 -62.25
C PHE A 9 -9.30 10.69 -61.24
N SER A 10 -9.01 11.70 -60.43
CA SER A 10 -8.15 11.54 -59.26
C SER A 10 -8.89 10.76 -58.20
N PHE A 11 -8.53 9.48 -58.01
CA PHE A 11 -8.94 8.69 -56.86
C PHE A 11 -8.13 9.20 -55.66
N LEU A 12 -8.71 10.13 -54.89
CA LEU A 12 -8.20 10.46 -53.57
C LEU A 12 -8.49 9.25 -52.68
N CYS A 13 -7.46 8.43 -52.47
CA CYS A 13 -7.47 7.42 -51.41
C CYS A 13 -7.51 8.18 -50.09
N VAL A 14 -8.70 8.32 -49.50
CA VAL A 14 -8.84 8.78 -48.13
C VAL A 14 -8.39 7.62 -47.26
N CYS A 15 -7.08 7.49 -47.05
CA CYS A 15 -6.57 6.74 -45.91
C CYS A 15 -7.04 7.52 -44.69
N SER A 16 -8.17 7.10 -44.10
CA SER A 16 -8.55 7.54 -42.77
C SER A 16 -7.40 7.16 -41.84
N LEU A 17 -6.69 8.19 -41.38
CA LEU A 17 -5.69 8.06 -40.32
C LEU A 17 -6.48 7.78 -39.05
N HIS A 18 -6.88 6.51 -38.84
CA HIS A 18 -7.40 6.11 -37.55
C HIS A 18 -6.27 6.31 -36.54
N ALA A 19 -6.55 7.07 -35.48
CA ALA A 19 -5.62 7.19 -34.38
C ALA A 19 -5.42 5.78 -33.80
N ALA A 20 -4.17 5.31 -33.76
CA ALA A 20 -3.86 4.07 -33.08
C ALA A 20 -4.30 4.17 -31.60
N LEU A 21 -4.65 3.04 -31.01
CA LEU A 21 -4.94 2.93 -29.59
C LEU A 21 -3.69 3.29 -28.79
N ASP A 22 -3.70 4.50 -28.25
CA ASP A 22 -2.68 5.06 -27.38
C ASP A 22 -3.20 4.98 -25.94
N ALA A 23 -2.56 4.09 -25.17
CA ALA A 23 -2.87 3.91 -23.76
C ALA A 23 -1.71 4.46 -22.93
N ASN A 24 -2.06 5.13 -21.84
CA ASN A 24 -1.12 5.57 -20.81
C ASN A 24 -1.55 5.05 -19.45
N ALA A 25 -0.59 4.96 -18.53
CA ALA A 25 -0.83 4.44 -17.20
C ALA A 25 -0.12 5.27 -16.13
N ILE A 26 -0.77 5.37 -14.97
CA ILE A 26 -0.19 5.92 -13.74
C ILE A 26 0.00 4.76 -12.78
N ALA A 27 1.25 4.42 -12.50
CA ALA A 27 1.61 3.42 -11.52
C ALA A 27 1.40 3.96 -10.09
N GLN A 28 0.80 3.14 -9.25
CA GLN A 28 0.72 3.30 -7.80
C GLN A 28 1.32 2.05 -7.14
N PRO A 29 1.55 2.03 -5.83
CA PRO A 29 2.14 0.88 -5.19
C PRO A 29 1.33 -0.41 -5.34
N SER A 30 0.01 -0.37 -5.15
CA SER A 30 -0.84 -1.56 -5.28
C SER A 30 -1.88 -1.47 -6.39
N ALA A 31 -1.72 -0.50 -7.29
CA ALA A 31 -2.64 -0.29 -8.39
C ALA A 31 -1.99 0.33 -9.61
N VAL A 32 -2.68 0.22 -10.75
CA VAL A 32 -2.37 0.99 -11.96
C VAL A 32 -3.66 1.61 -12.47
N ILE A 33 -3.61 2.89 -12.84
CA ILE A 33 -4.71 3.62 -13.46
C ILE A 33 -4.38 3.78 -14.94
N PHE A 34 -5.14 3.15 -15.81
CA PHE A 34 -5.05 3.23 -17.26
C PHE A 34 -6.00 4.29 -17.80
N ASN A 35 -5.57 4.98 -18.86
CA ASN A 35 -6.41 5.82 -19.70
C ASN A 35 -6.02 5.57 -21.16
N TRP A 36 -6.97 5.68 -22.09
CA TRP A 36 -6.71 5.51 -23.52
C TRP A 36 -7.69 6.33 -24.37
N ASN A 37 -7.39 6.49 -25.65
CA ASN A 37 -8.31 7.12 -26.62
C ASN A 37 -9.32 6.13 -27.21
N GLU A 38 -10.44 6.67 -27.71
CA GLU A 38 -11.42 5.93 -28.50
C GLU A 38 -10.79 5.34 -29.77
N VAL A 39 -11.31 4.19 -30.20
CA VAL A 39 -10.95 3.49 -31.45
C VAL A 39 -12.22 3.32 -32.28
N ASP A 40 -12.22 3.83 -33.50
CA ASP A 40 -13.39 3.75 -34.38
C ASP A 40 -13.78 2.30 -34.69
N GLY A 41 -15.08 2.01 -34.59
CA GLY A 41 -15.62 0.67 -34.80
C GLY A 41 -15.55 -0.25 -33.58
N ALA A 42 -14.88 0.18 -32.49
CA ALA A 42 -14.88 -0.59 -31.25
C ALA A 42 -16.26 -0.52 -30.56
N GLU A 43 -16.68 -1.64 -30.00
CA GLU A 43 -17.83 -1.75 -29.11
C GLU A 43 -17.40 -2.00 -27.66
N TYR A 44 -16.21 -2.56 -27.45
CA TYR A 44 -15.67 -2.86 -26.14
C TYR A 44 -14.14 -2.82 -26.10
N TYR A 45 -13.62 -2.68 -24.88
CA TYR A 45 -12.19 -2.78 -24.57
C TYR A 45 -11.94 -3.95 -23.64
N ASP A 46 -11.09 -4.90 -24.05
CA ASP A 46 -10.61 -6.00 -23.21
C ASP A 46 -9.26 -5.64 -22.61
N ILE A 47 -9.10 -5.84 -21.31
CA ILE A 47 -7.84 -5.61 -20.60
C ILE A 47 -7.28 -6.94 -20.13
N TYR A 48 -6.00 -7.16 -20.38
CA TYR A 48 -5.27 -8.37 -19.98
C TYR A 48 -4.06 -8.01 -19.11
N ASN A 49 -3.73 -8.88 -18.17
CA ASN A 49 -2.41 -8.92 -17.52
C ASN A 49 -1.69 -10.16 -18.05
N GLU A 50 -0.62 -9.94 -18.79
CA GLU A 50 -0.01 -10.92 -19.68
C GLU A 50 -1.09 -11.49 -20.61
N ASP A 51 -1.29 -12.81 -20.59
CA ASP A 51 -2.33 -13.49 -21.36
C ASP A 51 -3.63 -13.69 -20.57
N THR A 52 -3.70 -13.23 -19.31
CA THR A 52 -4.88 -13.41 -18.45
C THR A 52 -5.87 -12.27 -18.65
N PHE A 53 -7.07 -12.60 -19.13
CA PHE A 53 -8.18 -11.66 -19.21
C PHE A 53 -8.57 -11.13 -17.83
N ILE A 54 -8.62 -9.80 -17.70
CA ILE A 54 -9.02 -9.11 -16.47
C ILE A 54 -10.49 -8.71 -16.55
N VAL A 55 -10.84 -7.92 -17.57
CA VAL A 55 -12.16 -7.28 -17.67
C VAL A 55 -12.45 -6.88 -19.11
N ARG A 56 -13.75 -6.82 -19.43
CA ARG A 56 -14.30 -6.17 -20.62
C ARG A 56 -15.06 -4.93 -20.19
N LEU A 57 -14.77 -3.81 -20.83
CA LEU A 57 -15.41 -2.52 -20.60
C LEU A 57 -16.19 -2.08 -21.84
N PRO A 58 -17.34 -1.41 -21.68
CA PRO A 58 -18.08 -0.87 -22.82
C PRO A 58 -17.28 0.25 -23.50
N TYR A 59 -17.58 0.52 -24.78
CA TYR A 59 -16.89 1.52 -25.62
C TYR A 59 -16.75 2.91 -24.97
N ASP A 60 -17.75 3.37 -24.23
CA ASP A 60 -17.74 4.68 -23.58
C ASP A 60 -16.87 4.75 -22.31
N THR A 61 -16.23 3.65 -21.92
CA THR A 61 -15.29 3.58 -20.80
C THR A 61 -13.85 3.61 -21.31
N LEU A 62 -13.19 4.75 -21.09
CA LEU A 62 -11.81 5.04 -21.55
C LEU A 62 -10.78 5.11 -20.42
N SER A 63 -11.15 4.62 -19.24
CA SER A 63 -10.25 4.53 -18.10
C SER A 63 -10.55 3.27 -17.28
N TYR A 64 -9.51 2.72 -16.65
CA TYR A 64 -9.65 1.56 -15.79
C TYR A 64 -8.63 1.61 -14.67
N ARG A 65 -9.06 1.22 -13.48
CA ARG A 65 -8.17 1.04 -12.32
C ARG A 65 -8.03 -0.45 -12.02
N LYS A 66 -6.80 -0.95 -12.09
CA LYS A 66 -6.44 -2.29 -11.64
C LYS A 66 -5.86 -2.22 -10.24
N ASP A 67 -6.61 -2.63 -9.23
CA ASP A 67 -6.15 -2.75 -7.83
C ASP A 67 -5.55 -4.14 -7.53
N ASN A 68 -5.09 -4.34 -6.30
CA ASN A 68 -4.52 -5.60 -5.78
C ASN A 68 -3.32 -6.08 -6.59
N LEU A 69 -2.45 -5.16 -7.00
CA LEU A 69 -1.12 -5.48 -7.54
C LEU A 69 -0.10 -5.50 -6.40
N LEU A 70 0.95 -6.29 -6.57
CA LEU A 70 2.08 -6.24 -5.65
C LEU A 70 2.87 -4.95 -5.88
N SER A 71 3.37 -4.36 -4.81
CA SER A 71 4.22 -3.17 -4.94
C SER A 71 5.60 -3.51 -5.47
N ASN A 72 6.28 -2.53 -6.07
CA ASN A 72 7.63 -2.69 -6.63
C ASN A 72 7.75 -3.90 -7.59
N THR A 73 6.71 -4.13 -8.41
CA THR A 73 6.57 -5.32 -9.27
C THR A 73 6.26 -4.92 -10.70
N SER A 74 6.92 -5.58 -11.66
CA SER A 74 6.66 -5.37 -13.09
C SER A 74 5.50 -6.23 -13.59
N TYR A 75 4.64 -5.64 -14.40
CA TYR A 75 3.50 -6.25 -15.05
C TYR A 75 3.49 -5.87 -16.54
N ASN A 76 2.97 -6.77 -17.37
CA ASN A 76 2.74 -6.48 -18.79
C ASN A 76 1.24 -6.46 -19.03
N PHE A 77 0.67 -5.29 -19.29
CA PHE A 77 -0.74 -5.16 -19.60
C PHE A 77 -0.96 -5.00 -21.10
N SER A 78 -2.11 -5.45 -21.58
CA SER A 78 -2.62 -5.06 -22.90
C SER A 78 -4.06 -4.57 -22.81
N ILE A 79 -4.38 -3.61 -23.68
CA ILE A 79 -5.74 -3.11 -23.87
C ILE A 79 -6.06 -3.35 -25.35
N ALA A 80 -7.11 -4.12 -25.62
CA ALA A 80 -7.52 -4.46 -26.98
C ALA A 80 -8.91 -3.87 -27.28
N ALA A 81 -8.99 -3.07 -28.34
CA ALA A 81 -10.25 -2.60 -28.91
C ALA A 81 -10.90 -3.73 -29.72
N ARG A 82 -12.20 -3.96 -29.52
CA ARG A 82 -12.94 -5.09 -30.08
C ARG A 82 -14.23 -4.63 -30.77
N ASP A 83 -14.59 -5.24 -31.89
CA ASP A 83 -15.89 -5.07 -32.55
C ASP A 83 -16.97 -6.03 -31.99
N SER A 84 -18.20 -5.94 -32.53
CA SER A 84 -19.36 -6.79 -32.19
C SER A 84 -19.11 -8.30 -32.32
N GLU A 85 -18.17 -8.70 -33.15
CA GLU A 85 -17.81 -10.08 -33.44
C GLU A 85 -16.58 -10.56 -32.64
N ASN A 86 -16.05 -9.73 -31.73
CA ASN A 86 -14.82 -9.93 -30.95
C ASN A 86 -13.50 -9.92 -31.75
N ASN A 87 -13.49 -9.40 -32.98
CA ASN A 87 -12.23 -9.18 -33.68
C ASN A 87 -11.44 -8.08 -32.99
N THR A 88 -10.11 -8.22 -32.92
CA THR A 88 -9.25 -7.12 -32.44
C THR A 88 -9.12 -6.09 -33.55
N LEU A 89 -9.58 -4.87 -33.29
CA LEU A 89 -9.41 -3.74 -34.19
C LEU A 89 -8.05 -3.09 -33.99
N ASP A 90 -7.63 -2.93 -32.73
CA ASP A 90 -6.32 -2.42 -32.35
C ASP A 90 -5.95 -2.88 -30.92
N ALA A 91 -4.68 -2.75 -30.55
CA ALA A 91 -4.20 -3.06 -29.21
C ALA A 91 -3.02 -2.19 -28.78
N SER A 92 -3.00 -1.82 -27.49
CA SER A 92 -1.87 -1.17 -26.84
C SER A 92 -1.25 -2.09 -25.80
N PHE A 93 0.08 -2.04 -25.65
CA PHE A 93 0.85 -2.89 -24.74
C PHE A 93 1.69 -2.02 -23.81
N LEU A 94 1.60 -2.29 -22.52
CA LEU A 94 2.21 -1.48 -21.48
C LEU A 94 3.00 -2.36 -20.51
N THR A 95 4.32 -2.18 -20.47
CA THR A 95 5.14 -2.69 -19.37
C THR A 95 5.16 -1.66 -18.25
N ILE A 96 4.50 -1.97 -17.14
CA ILE A 96 4.35 -1.09 -16.00
C ILE A 96 5.06 -1.67 -14.79
N HIS A 97 5.88 -0.87 -14.14
CA HIS A 97 6.43 -1.19 -12.83
C HIS A 97 5.62 -0.43 -11.78
N THR A 98 4.99 -1.15 -10.85
CA THR A 98 4.27 -0.50 -9.73
C THR A 98 5.25 0.28 -8.86
N ASP A 99 4.79 1.38 -8.27
CA ASP A 99 5.57 2.11 -7.27
C ASP A 99 5.77 1.24 -6.01
N CYS A 100 6.49 1.73 -5.02
CA CYS A 100 6.71 1.05 -3.75
C CYS A 100 6.16 1.87 -2.57
N TRP A 101 5.88 1.18 -1.46
CA TRP A 101 5.52 1.85 -0.21
C TRP A 101 6.73 2.36 0.57
N ASP A 102 7.95 2.08 0.10
CA ASP A 102 9.19 2.48 0.77
C ASP A 102 9.28 3.99 0.99
N GLY A 103 9.98 4.35 2.06
CA GLY A 103 10.24 5.74 2.41
C GLY A 103 10.01 6.01 3.88
N ILE A 104 9.92 7.29 4.22
CA ILE A 104 9.77 7.75 5.58
C ILE A 104 8.37 8.32 5.72
N TYR A 105 7.62 7.83 6.69
CA TYR A 105 6.28 8.30 7.01
C TYR A 105 6.33 9.05 8.32
N GLU A 106 5.72 10.23 8.38
CA GLU A 106 5.67 11.05 9.59
C GLU A 106 4.24 11.50 9.91
N TRP A 107 3.87 11.32 11.17
CA TRP A 107 2.72 11.97 11.79
C TRP A 107 3.23 13.01 12.79
N VAL A 108 2.60 14.18 12.79
CA VAL A 108 2.93 15.28 13.70
C VAL A 108 1.74 15.56 14.63
N ASN A 109 2.02 15.68 15.91
CA ASN A 109 1.03 16.08 16.91
C ASN A 109 0.78 17.59 16.81
N ARG A 110 -0.48 17.97 16.66
CA ARG A 110 -0.91 19.37 16.54
C ARG A 110 -1.54 19.89 17.83
N THR A 111 -1.37 19.17 18.93
CA THR A 111 -1.97 19.44 20.24
C THR A 111 -0.92 19.42 21.35
N ASP A 112 -1.33 19.79 22.56
CA ASP A 112 -0.53 19.70 23.79
C ASP A 112 -0.55 18.30 24.45
N LYS A 113 -1.40 17.38 23.97
CA LYS A 113 -1.49 16.02 24.48
C LYS A 113 -0.42 15.15 23.81
N ASP A 114 0.80 15.16 24.34
CA ASP A 114 1.97 14.56 23.67
C ASP A 114 2.58 13.34 24.38
N ASN A 115 1.81 12.70 25.28
CA ASN A 115 2.27 11.58 26.11
C ASN A 115 3.61 11.86 26.83
N ARG A 116 3.71 13.01 27.52
CA ARG A 116 4.92 13.46 28.24
C ARG A 116 6.10 13.69 27.29
N GLY A 117 5.83 14.28 26.13
CA GLY A 117 6.81 14.57 25.09
C GLY A 117 7.14 13.40 24.16
N ARG A 118 6.68 12.18 24.43
CA ARG A 118 7.03 10.98 23.64
C ARG A 118 6.32 10.92 22.28
N MET A 119 5.16 11.56 22.16
CA MET A 119 4.28 11.55 20.99
C MET A 119 4.10 12.97 20.43
N LYS A 120 5.21 13.72 20.29
CA LYS A 120 5.25 14.96 19.50
C LYS A 120 5.20 14.68 17.99
N ASN A 121 5.79 13.56 17.59
CA ASN A 121 5.67 12.96 16.28
C ASN A 121 5.74 11.43 16.40
N LEU A 122 5.39 10.76 15.30
CA LEU A 122 5.64 9.35 15.07
C LEU A 122 6.25 9.25 13.67
N ARG A 123 7.48 8.75 13.60
CA ARG A 123 8.22 8.60 12.35
C ARG A 123 8.55 7.14 12.14
N VAL A 124 8.29 6.64 10.93
CA VAL A 124 8.49 5.24 10.57
C VAL A 124 9.14 5.16 9.19
N ARG A 125 10.26 4.46 9.07
CA ARG A 125 10.83 4.05 7.79
C ARG A 125 10.20 2.72 7.37
N VAL A 126 9.73 2.68 6.13
CA VAL A 126 9.09 1.52 5.51
C VAL A 126 10.06 0.92 4.51
N GLU A 127 10.15 -0.41 4.52
CA GLU A 127 10.95 -1.20 3.57
C GLU A 127 10.16 -2.41 3.10
N THR A 128 9.99 -2.53 1.78
CA THR A 128 9.37 -3.67 1.13
C THR A 128 10.26 -4.89 1.29
N ALA A 129 9.66 -6.00 1.71
CA ALA A 129 10.32 -7.27 1.89
C ALA A 129 9.49 -8.40 1.27
N TYR A 130 10.13 -9.55 1.06
CA TYR A 130 9.49 -10.73 0.52
C TYR A 130 9.81 -11.93 1.39
N ASP A 131 8.80 -12.73 1.66
CA ASP A 131 8.93 -14.05 2.27
C ASP A 131 8.38 -15.11 1.30
N PRO A 132 9.07 -16.24 1.08
CA PRO A 132 8.59 -17.28 0.16
C PRO A 132 7.24 -17.92 0.54
N GLU A 133 6.91 -17.97 1.83
CA GLU A 133 5.66 -18.57 2.32
C GLU A 133 4.54 -17.54 2.39
N PHE A 134 4.86 -16.31 2.81
CA PHE A 134 3.84 -15.28 3.06
C PHE A 134 3.75 -14.18 2.00
N GLY A 135 4.62 -14.19 1.00
CA GLY A 135 4.65 -13.22 -0.09
C GLY A 135 5.25 -11.86 0.32
N GLN A 136 4.87 -10.81 -0.40
CA GLN A 136 5.35 -9.46 -0.14
C GLN A 136 4.72 -8.88 1.14
N TYR A 137 5.55 -8.22 1.95
CA TYR A 137 5.17 -7.54 3.18
C TYR A 137 6.07 -6.33 3.42
N HIS A 138 5.87 -5.61 4.52
CA HIS A 138 6.67 -4.44 4.86
C HIS A 138 7.31 -4.57 6.23
N LYS A 139 8.56 -4.14 6.32
CA LYS A 139 9.25 -3.90 7.58
C LYS A 139 9.08 -2.44 7.97
N LEU A 140 8.73 -2.22 9.22
CA LEU A 140 8.60 -0.89 9.80
C LEU A 140 9.75 -0.67 10.78
N TYR A 141 10.50 0.40 10.61
CA TYR A 141 11.59 0.79 11.48
C TYR A 141 11.28 2.15 12.11
N MET A 142 11.43 2.27 13.42
CA MET A 142 11.34 3.57 14.08
C MET A 142 12.75 4.15 14.25
N PRO A 143 13.03 5.34 13.71
CA PRO A 143 14.27 6.06 13.99
C PRO A 143 14.37 6.47 15.46
N MET A 144 15.57 6.40 16.02
CA MET A 144 15.88 6.71 17.41
C MET A 144 16.72 7.99 17.51
N ASP A 145 16.73 8.63 18.68
CA ASP A 145 17.44 9.91 18.89
C ASP A 145 18.97 9.80 18.74
N ASP A 146 19.53 8.60 18.94
CA ASP A 146 20.95 8.31 18.74
C ASP A 146 21.33 8.03 17.27
N GLY A 147 20.37 8.16 16.35
CA GLY A 147 20.54 7.89 14.93
C GLY A 147 20.42 6.41 14.55
N SER A 148 20.23 5.51 15.51
CA SER A 148 19.89 4.12 15.22
C SER A 148 18.44 3.97 14.78
N GLU A 149 18.10 2.79 14.27
CA GLU A 149 16.72 2.43 13.97
C GLU A 149 16.37 1.10 14.65
N THR A 150 15.12 0.97 15.09
CA THR A 150 14.60 -0.31 15.62
C THR A 150 13.44 -0.82 14.76
N LYS A 151 13.51 -2.09 14.33
CA LYS A 151 12.41 -2.76 13.64
C LYS A 151 11.23 -2.92 14.59
N ILE A 152 10.12 -2.25 14.34
CA ILE A 152 8.89 -2.34 15.13
C ILE A 152 7.84 -3.27 14.51
N PHE A 153 8.02 -3.65 13.24
CA PHE A 153 7.20 -4.66 12.57
C PHE A 153 7.97 -5.37 11.43
N PRO A 154 7.77 -6.69 11.23
CA PRO A 154 7.18 -7.61 12.20
C PRO A 154 8.08 -7.71 13.45
N LEU A 155 7.51 -8.05 14.62
CA LEU A 155 8.30 -8.16 15.86
C LEU A 155 9.30 -9.32 15.82
N TYR A 156 8.99 -10.36 15.05
CA TYR A 156 9.83 -11.52 14.79
C TYR A 156 9.90 -11.75 13.28
N ASP A 157 10.99 -12.32 12.81
CA ASP A 157 11.03 -12.90 11.47
C ASP A 157 10.15 -14.16 11.45
N PHE A 158 9.54 -14.51 10.31
CA PHE A 158 8.53 -15.57 10.25
C PHE A 158 9.03 -16.95 10.65
N SER A 159 10.33 -17.19 10.52
CA SER A 159 10.99 -18.44 10.90
C SER A 159 11.47 -18.49 12.35
N ASP A 160 11.30 -17.41 13.13
CA ASP A 160 11.78 -17.37 14.51
C ASP A 160 10.94 -18.29 15.40
N PRO A 161 11.53 -19.36 15.98
CA PRO A 161 10.79 -20.31 16.80
C PRO A 161 10.25 -19.71 18.11
N ARG A 162 10.71 -18.51 18.49
CA ARG A 162 10.24 -17.79 19.68
C ARG A 162 8.93 -17.04 19.44
N ALA A 163 8.46 -16.94 18.20
CA ALA A 163 7.14 -16.39 17.90
C ALA A 163 6.06 -17.21 18.61
N GLY A 164 5.27 -16.57 19.48
CA GLY A 164 4.27 -17.25 20.32
C GLY A 164 4.71 -17.55 21.76
N GLU A 165 6.01 -17.51 22.04
CA GLU A 165 6.54 -17.74 23.38
C GLU A 165 6.39 -16.51 24.28
N TRP A 166 6.29 -16.76 25.59
CA TRP A 166 6.32 -15.68 26.57
C TRP A 166 7.74 -15.17 26.78
N VAL A 167 7.94 -13.89 26.54
CA VAL A 167 9.22 -13.20 26.66
C VAL A 167 9.18 -12.21 27.80
N ASP A 168 10.20 -12.22 28.65
CA ASP A 168 10.34 -11.26 29.73
C ASP A 168 10.40 -9.82 29.19
N TYR A 169 9.72 -8.89 29.84
CA TYR A 169 9.68 -7.49 29.42
C TYR A 169 11.08 -6.86 29.31
N LYS A 170 12.01 -7.33 30.14
CA LYS A 170 13.40 -6.85 30.21
C LYS A 170 14.34 -7.53 29.20
N ASP A 171 13.84 -8.46 28.38
CA ASP A 171 14.65 -9.16 27.38
C ASP A 171 15.31 -8.19 26.41
N LYS A 172 16.63 -8.30 26.24
CA LYS A 172 17.41 -7.38 25.41
C LYS A 172 17.54 -7.83 23.95
N GLY A 173 16.84 -8.89 23.55
CA GLY A 173 16.75 -9.28 22.15
C GLY A 173 16.04 -8.21 21.32
N GLU A 174 16.16 -8.34 19.99
CA GLU A 174 15.55 -7.42 19.02
C GLU A 174 14.06 -7.26 19.30
N ALA A 175 13.29 -8.35 19.28
CA ALA A 175 11.85 -8.35 19.52
C ALA A 175 11.45 -7.74 20.87
N GLY A 176 12.19 -8.05 21.95
CA GLY A 176 11.98 -7.47 23.27
C GLY A 176 12.22 -5.96 23.29
N THR A 177 13.23 -5.50 22.57
CA THR A 177 13.54 -4.07 22.39
C THR A 177 12.47 -3.36 21.58
N SER A 178 12.05 -3.93 20.45
CA SER A 178 10.95 -3.44 19.62
C SER A 178 9.65 -3.29 20.39
N TYR A 179 9.27 -4.32 21.16
CA TYR A 179 8.09 -4.28 22.00
C TYR A 179 8.14 -3.15 23.03
N ARG A 180 9.27 -3.02 23.76
CA ARG A 180 9.43 -1.96 24.76
C ARG A 180 9.36 -0.57 24.16
N ILE A 181 9.98 -0.37 23.00
CA ILE A 181 10.01 0.91 22.32
C ILE A 181 8.59 1.31 21.87
N ASN A 182 7.84 0.38 21.29
CA ASN A 182 6.43 0.64 20.93
C ASN A 182 5.58 0.91 22.18
N ALA A 183 5.76 0.10 23.23
CA ALA A 183 5.07 0.26 24.50
C ALA A 183 5.38 1.60 25.18
N ASP A 184 6.63 2.08 25.15
CA ASP A 184 6.99 3.37 25.75
C ASP A 184 6.35 4.55 25.01
N LYS A 185 6.31 4.50 23.68
CA LYS A 185 5.65 5.51 22.84
C LYS A 185 4.15 5.57 23.10
N LEU A 186 3.48 4.41 23.11
CA LEU A 186 2.02 4.34 23.09
C LEU A 186 1.38 4.15 24.46
N ASN A 187 2.08 3.66 25.48
CA ASN A 187 1.49 3.56 26.81
C ASN A 187 1.53 4.91 27.53
N THR A 188 0.38 5.31 28.06
CA THR A 188 0.24 6.51 28.91
C THR A 188 0.48 6.20 30.39
N SER A 189 0.39 4.93 30.79
CA SER A 189 0.65 4.48 32.15
C SER A 189 2.16 4.34 32.43
N VAL A 190 2.54 4.37 33.71
CA VAL A 190 3.91 4.07 34.17
C VAL A 190 4.15 2.58 34.40
N PHE A 191 3.12 1.74 34.23
CA PHE A 191 3.21 0.32 34.53
C PHE A 191 3.82 -0.42 33.34
N ASN A 192 4.87 -1.19 33.65
CA ASN A 192 5.48 -2.10 32.71
C ASN A 192 4.90 -3.51 32.92
N PRO A 193 4.61 -4.26 31.84
CA PRO A 193 4.28 -5.66 31.98
C PRO A 193 5.49 -6.45 32.50
N SER A 194 5.25 -7.63 33.07
CA SER A 194 6.30 -8.57 33.45
C SER A 194 6.81 -9.34 32.23
N LYS A 195 5.90 -9.73 31.34
CA LYS A 195 6.18 -10.47 30.12
C LYS A 195 5.13 -10.23 29.05
N TRP A 196 5.48 -10.53 27.82
CA TRP A 196 4.63 -10.37 26.64
C TRP A 196 4.81 -11.54 25.67
N ARG A 197 3.92 -11.69 24.70
CA ARG A 197 4.07 -12.61 23.57
C ARG A 197 3.37 -12.09 22.33
N LEU A 198 3.95 -12.34 21.16
CA LEU A 198 3.25 -12.21 19.89
C LEU A 198 2.33 -13.42 19.73
N ASP A 199 1.02 -13.20 19.72
CA ASP A 199 0.02 -14.28 19.67
C ASP A 199 -0.55 -14.48 18.25
N LYS A 200 -0.66 -13.40 17.47
CA LYS A 200 -0.96 -13.49 16.03
C LYS A 200 -0.24 -12.39 15.25
N LEU A 201 0.28 -12.75 14.09
CA LEU A 201 0.76 -11.82 13.07
C LEU A 201 -0.13 -11.94 11.84
N THR A 202 -0.45 -10.82 11.21
CA THR A 202 -1.12 -10.78 9.90
C THR A 202 -0.34 -9.82 9.03
N ILE A 203 -0.07 -10.24 7.80
CA ILE A 203 0.67 -9.45 6.82
C ILE A 203 -0.05 -9.50 5.48
N GLY A 204 0.15 -8.45 4.70
CA GLY A 204 -0.29 -8.36 3.33
C GLY A 204 0.46 -7.25 2.61
N ASN A 205 0.11 -7.06 1.33
CA ASN A 205 0.78 -6.11 0.46
C ASN A 205 0.68 -4.66 0.95
N ASP A 206 -0.46 -4.28 1.52
CA ASP A 206 -0.72 -2.89 1.94
C ASP A 206 -1.01 -2.77 3.44
N TYR A 207 -0.89 -3.86 4.21
CA TYR A 207 -1.28 -3.85 5.62
C TYR A 207 -0.52 -4.88 6.45
N GLY A 208 -0.55 -4.68 7.76
CA GLY A 208 -0.08 -5.66 8.70
C GLY A 208 -0.65 -5.41 10.09
N SER A 209 -0.71 -6.45 10.92
CA SER A 209 -1.08 -6.32 12.32
C SER A 209 -0.37 -7.33 13.20
N ALA A 210 -0.01 -6.90 14.41
CA ALA A 210 0.56 -7.72 15.45
C ALA A 210 -0.38 -7.71 16.66
N TYR A 211 -0.93 -8.88 16.98
CA TYR A 211 -1.70 -9.13 18.19
C TYR A 211 -0.74 -9.60 19.28
N VAL A 212 -0.63 -8.79 20.33
CA VAL A 212 0.28 -9.01 21.44
C VAL A 212 -0.50 -9.17 22.73
N GLN A 213 -0.13 -10.18 23.51
CA GLN A 213 -0.60 -10.34 24.88
C GLN A 213 0.50 -9.94 25.85
N SER A 214 0.13 -9.23 26.91
CA SER A 214 1.05 -8.81 27.96
C SER A 214 0.48 -9.12 29.34
N ARG A 215 1.33 -9.42 30.32
CA ARG A 215 0.91 -9.63 31.72
C ARG A 215 1.38 -8.49 32.59
N ALA A 216 0.46 -7.84 33.29
CA ALA A 216 0.77 -6.79 34.26
C ALA A 216 -0.18 -6.92 35.44
N LEU A 217 0.29 -6.71 36.68
CA LEU A 217 -0.56 -6.65 37.88
C LEU A 217 -1.53 -7.84 38.05
N GLY A 218 -1.11 -9.05 37.67
CA GLY A 218 -1.93 -10.26 37.77
C GLY A 218 -3.02 -10.42 36.71
N ILE A 219 -3.11 -9.50 35.74
CA ILE A 219 -4.03 -9.57 34.59
C ILE A 219 -3.29 -9.77 33.27
N THR A 220 -3.99 -10.29 32.28
CA THR A 220 -3.54 -10.32 30.88
C THR A 220 -4.22 -9.18 30.11
N ALA A 221 -3.44 -8.42 29.37
CA ALA A 221 -3.87 -7.35 28.49
C ALA A 221 -3.61 -7.74 27.03
N ASP A 222 -4.62 -7.59 26.20
CA ASP A 222 -4.55 -7.82 24.76
C ASP A 222 -4.45 -6.48 24.03
N THR A 223 -3.51 -6.39 23.09
CA THR A 223 -3.34 -5.24 22.20
C THR A 223 -3.14 -5.69 20.76
N ILE A 224 -3.70 -4.95 19.82
CA ILE A 224 -3.42 -5.09 18.38
C ILE A 224 -2.80 -3.79 17.89
N SER A 225 -1.62 -3.87 17.30
CA SER A 225 -1.05 -2.76 16.52
C SER A 225 -1.18 -3.09 15.05
N SER A 226 -1.76 -2.20 14.26
CA SER A 226 -2.01 -2.38 12.83
C SER A 226 -1.52 -1.19 12.04
N TYR A 227 -1.08 -1.45 10.81
CA TYR A 227 -0.89 -0.43 9.79
C TYR A 227 -1.64 -0.78 8.51
N HIS A 228 -2.02 0.25 7.76
CA HIS A 228 -2.58 0.14 6.41
C HIS A 228 -2.07 1.31 5.55
N PHE A 229 -1.52 0.98 4.40
CA PHE A 229 -1.08 1.93 3.38
C PHE A 229 -2.22 2.30 2.45
N PHE A 230 -2.29 3.56 2.07
CA PHE A 230 -3.27 4.05 1.12
C PHE A 230 -2.77 5.32 0.43
N ILE A 231 -3.42 5.69 -0.67
CA ILE A 231 -3.22 6.97 -1.33
C ILE A 231 -4.45 7.84 -1.08
N GLU A 232 -4.21 9.07 -0.65
CA GLU A 232 -5.24 10.11 -0.52
C GLU A 232 -4.64 11.43 -1.00
N ASP A 233 -5.35 12.13 -1.88
CA ASP A 233 -4.91 13.37 -2.53
C ASP A 233 -3.54 13.25 -3.23
N GLY A 234 -3.27 12.08 -3.83
CA GLY A 234 -2.01 11.78 -4.52
C GLY A 234 -0.81 11.53 -3.60
N MET A 235 -0.99 11.57 -2.28
CA MET A 235 0.07 11.30 -1.31
C MET A 235 0.00 9.87 -0.78
N LYS A 236 1.16 9.20 -0.66
CA LYS A 236 1.28 7.93 0.06
C LYS A 236 1.13 8.18 1.56
N LYS A 237 0.18 7.49 2.18
CA LYS A 237 -0.12 7.60 3.61
C LYS A 237 -0.10 6.22 4.26
N MET A 238 0.21 6.20 5.55
CA MET A 238 0.11 5.03 6.41
C MET A 238 -0.80 5.38 7.59
N GLU A 239 -1.92 4.69 7.71
CA GLU A 239 -2.68 4.67 8.94
C GLU A 239 -2.00 3.71 9.89
N TYR A 240 -1.59 4.18 11.06
CA TYR A 240 -1.11 3.34 12.16
C TYR A 240 -2.04 3.46 13.35
N ARG A 241 -2.37 2.33 13.98
CA ARG A 241 -3.32 2.28 15.09
C ARG A 241 -2.93 1.20 16.07
N THR A 242 -3.13 1.48 17.35
CA THR A 242 -3.06 0.46 18.40
C THR A 242 -4.33 0.47 19.22
N GLU A 243 -4.96 -0.69 19.31
CA GLU A 243 -6.16 -0.92 20.10
C GLU A 243 -5.89 -1.91 21.21
N GLY A 244 -6.59 -1.77 22.33
CA GLY A 244 -6.50 -2.69 23.46
C GLY A 244 -7.88 -3.16 23.88
N LYS A 245 -7.94 -4.28 24.62
CA LYS A 245 -9.17 -4.73 25.30
C LYS A 245 -9.14 -4.41 26.79
N GLY A 246 -10.30 -4.10 27.37
CA GLY A 246 -10.44 -3.82 28.80
C GLY A 246 -9.53 -2.69 29.26
N ILE A 247 -8.74 -2.94 30.31
CA ILE A 247 -7.82 -1.95 30.90
C ILE A 247 -6.78 -1.46 29.88
N ALA A 248 -6.33 -2.31 28.96
CA ALA A 248 -5.37 -1.91 27.92
C ALA A 248 -5.90 -0.76 27.06
N ALA A 249 -7.20 -0.76 26.72
CA ALA A 249 -7.83 0.29 25.94
C ALA A 249 -7.75 1.68 26.58
N SER A 250 -7.75 1.73 27.92
CA SER A 250 -7.75 2.97 28.70
C SER A 250 -6.36 3.57 28.91
N ILE A 251 -5.31 2.77 28.73
CA ILE A 251 -3.92 3.19 28.97
C ILE A 251 -3.12 3.39 27.68
N LEU A 252 -3.74 3.21 26.52
CA LEU A 252 -3.13 3.50 25.23
C LEU A 252 -3.33 4.97 24.86
N PHE A 253 -2.25 5.57 24.37
CA PHE A 253 -2.24 6.90 23.81
C PHE A 253 -2.97 6.85 22.46
N LYS A 254 -4.07 7.59 22.37
CA LYS A 254 -4.83 7.75 21.14
C LYS A 254 -4.42 9.05 20.48
N ASN A 255 -4.40 9.06 19.15
CA ASN A 255 -4.10 10.28 18.43
C ASN A 255 -5.04 11.42 18.85
N PRO A 256 -4.51 12.55 19.35
CA PRO A 256 -5.31 13.70 19.79
C PRO A 256 -5.70 14.66 18.66
N ASN A 257 -5.15 14.51 17.45
CA ASN A 257 -5.42 15.40 16.32
C ASN A 257 -6.92 15.36 15.95
N PRO A 258 -7.58 16.53 15.77
CA PRO A 258 -8.98 16.58 15.35
C PRO A 258 -9.20 15.90 14.00
N GLY A 259 -10.27 15.10 13.91
CA GLY A 259 -10.68 14.43 12.66
C GLY A 259 -10.01 13.09 12.36
N GLU A 260 -8.97 12.70 13.10
CA GLU A 260 -8.19 11.47 12.81
C GLU A 260 -8.67 10.22 13.59
N GLY A 261 -9.76 10.33 14.36
CA GLY A 261 -10.46 9.17 14.95
C GLY A 261 -9.61 8.28 15.87
N GLY A 262 -8.51 8.81 16.42
CA GLY A 262 -7.56 8.06 17.24
C GLY A 262 -6.48 7.28 16.47
N SER A 263 -6.53 7.24 15.13
CA SER A 263 -5.50 6.67 14.26
C SER A 263 -4.41 7.68 13.95
N PHE A 264 -3.15 7.27 13.91
CA PHE A 264 -2.05 8.10 13.43
C PHE A 264 -2.03 8.04 11.90
N ILE A 265 -2.29 9.17 11.22
CA ILE A 265 -2.17 9.25 9.76
C ILE A 265 -0.79 9.82 9.44
N LEU A 266 0.15 8.93 9.11
CA LEU A 266 1.50 9.32 8.73
C LEU A 266 1.54 9.57 7.22
N VAL A 267 2.18 10.65 6.80
CA VAL A 267 2.35 11.01 5.38
C VAL A 267 3.78 10.68 4.97
N ASN A 268 3.96 10.08 3.79
CA ASN A 268 5.28 9.84 3.23
C ASN A 268 5.97 11.19 2.96
N THR A 269 7.13 11.40 3.57
CA THR A 269 7.94 12.62 3.48
C THR A 269 9.15 12.43 2.54
N ALA A 270 9.28 11.28 1.88
CA ALA A 270 10.34 11.05 0.92
C ALA A 270 9.94 11.67 -0.43
N SER A 271 10.68 12.72 -0.79
CA SER A 271 10.83 13.29 -2.13
C SER A 271 11.83 12.52 -2.97
#